data_AF-A0A257VY06-F1
#
_entry.id   AF-A0A257VY06-F1
#
_cell.length_a   1.000
_cell.length_b   1.000
_cell.length_c   1.000
_cell.angle_alpha   90.00
_cell.angle_beta   90.00
_cell.angle_gamma   90.00
#
_symmetry.space_group_name_H-M   'P 1'
#
loop_
_entity.id
_entity.type
_entity.pdbx_description
1 polymer ?
#
loop_
_entity_poly.entity_id
_entity_poly.type
_entity_poly.pdbx_seq_one_letter_code
_entity_poly.pdbx_strand_id
1 'polypeptide(L)'
;DDRLVVMSSGDEISLAFRVPEQPLPVGWKRDFFLHNVGWDKDADLHTVYGQTVEPFPFQGMGGYPYPPEIEPPQTPAYLDYMRTFQTRPAAVDRFWRWSPASRPNDGP
;
A
#
# COMPACT_ATOMS: atom_id res chain seq x y z
N ASP A 1 7.36 -4.78 11.45
CA ASP A 1 7.88 -3.49 11.93
C ASP A 1 7.03 -2.32 11.44
N ASP A 2 5.82 -2.58 10.91
CA ASP A 2 4.86 -1.59 10.42
C ASP A 2 5.41 -0.61 9.39
N ARG A 3 6.47 -1.02 8.67
CA ARG A 3 7.03 -0.29 7.54
C ARG A 3 6.64 -0.97 6.25
N LEU A 4 5.60 -0.44 5.60
CA LEU A 4 5.04 -1.01 4.38
C LEU A 4 5.70 -0.42 3.13
N VAL A 5 5.79 -1.24 2.08
CA VAL A 5 5.93 -0.70 0.73
C VAL A 5 4.54 -0.23 0.30
N VAL A 6 4.41 1.07 0.03
CA VAL A 6 3.14 1.69 -0.38
C VAL A 6 3.18 1.90 -1.88
N MET A 7 2.24 1.29 -2.58
CA MET A 7 2.13 1.34 -4.03
C MET A 7 0.79 1.95 -4.44
N SER A 8 0.76 2.50 -5.64
CA SER A 8 -0.45 2.99 -6.31
C SER A 8 -0.47 2.45 -7.75
N SER A 9 -1.52 2.80 -8.48
CA SER A 9 -1.67 2.42 -9.89
C SER A 9 -0.45 2.83 -10.72
N GLY A 10 0.10 1.86 -11.45
CA GLY A 10 1.29 2.02 -12.29
C GLY A 10 2.62 1.78 -11.60
N ASP A 11 2.65 1.56 -10.28
CA ASP A 11 3.88 1.15 -9.59
C ASP A 11 4.14 -0.35 -9.80
N GLU A 12 5.42 -0.74 -9.82
CA GLU A 12 5.87 -2.14 -9.91
C GLU A 12 6.91 -2.43 -8.83
N ILE A 13 6.87 -3.64 -8.24
CA ILE A 13 7.95 -4.19 -7.41
C ILE A 13 8.61 -5.31 -8.19
N SER A 14 9.93 -5.22 -8.36
CA SER A 14 10.75 -6.31 -8.88
C SER A 14 11.67 -6.86 -7.77
N LEU A 15 11.72 -8.19 -7.63
CA LEU A 15 12.56 -8.87 -6.65
C LEU A 15 13.72 -9.57 -7.36
N ALA A 16 14.94 -9.28 -6.93
CA ALA A 16 16.15 -9.96 -7.39
C ALA A 16 16.88 -10.56 -6.19
N PHE A 17 17.22 -11.84 -6.29
CA PHE A 17 17.95 -12.56 -5.25
C PHE A 17 19.02 -13.45 -5.90
N ARG A 18 20.10 -13.70 -5.16
CA ARG A 18 21.17 -14.58 -5.63
C ARG A 18 20.69 -16.02 -5.57
N VAL A 19 21.00 -16.78 -6.61
CA VAL A 19 20.79 -18.23 -6.61
C VAL A 19 21.76 -18.86 -5.62
N PRO A 20 21.31 -19.75 -4.72
CA PRO A 20 22.21 -20.46 -3.81
C PRO A 20 23.25 -21.28 -4.59
N GLU A 21 24.52 -21.21 -4.16
CA GLU A 21 25.66 -21.84 -4.84
C GLU A 21 25.66 -23.37 -4.72
N GLN A 22 25.06 -23.91 -3.66
CA GLN A 22 24.97 -25.35 -3.45
C GLN A 22 24.22 -26.03 -4.61
N PRO A 23 24.74 -27.12 -5.20
CA PRO A 23 24.03 -27.83 -6.25
C PRO A 23 22.76 -28.50 -5.69
N LEU A 24 21.75 -28.66 -6.53
CA LEU A 24 20.56 -29.42 -6.16
C LEU A 24 20.86 -30.92 -6.19
N PRO A 25 20.18 -31.72 -5.35
CA PRO A 25 20.17 -33.16 -5.53
C PRO A 25 19.68 -33.55 -6.93
N VAL A 26 20.14 -34.71 -7.42
CA VAL A 26 19.74 -35.22 -8.74
C VAL A 26 18.22 -35.38 -8.79
N GLY A 27 17.61 -34.89 -9.87
CA GLY A 27 16.17 -34.94 -10.10
C GLY A 27 15.35 -33.83 -9.42
N TRP A 28 15.98 -32.95 -8.65
CA TRP A 28 15.28 -31.83 -7.99
C TRP A 28 15.26 -30.58 -8.88
N LYS A 29 14.18 -29.81 -8.75
CA LYS A 29 13.99 -28.49 -9.39
C LYS A 29 13.75 -27.44 -8.30
N ARG A 30 14.33 -26.24 -8.47
CA ARG A 30 14.03 -25.08 -7.63
C ARG A 30 12.72 -24.43 -8.06
N ASP A 31 11.97 -23.99 -7.06
CA ASP A 31 10.78 -23.17 -7.23
C ASP A 31 10.83 -21.99 -6.26
N PHE A 32 10.01 -20.98 -6.50
CA PHE A 32 9.95 -19.76 -5.72
C PHE A 32 8.52 -19.50 -5.27
N PHE A 33 8.37 -19.16 -3.99
CA PHE A 33 7.11 -18.71 -3.43
C PHE A 33 7.27 -17.30 -2.89
N LEU A 34 6.38 -16.40 -3.29
CA LEU A 34 6.27 -15.08 -2.71
C LEU A 34 5.18 -15.12 -1.64
N HIS A 35 5.57 -14.93 -0.38
CA HIS A 35 4.64 -14.67 0.71
C HIS A 35 4.58 -13.17 0.98
N ASN A 36 3.41 -12.57 0.81
CA ASN A 36 3.17 -11.19 1.19
C ASN A 36 2.01 -11.10 2.19
N VAL A 37 2.14 -10.18 3.14
CA VAL A 37 1.04 -9.72 3.98
C VAL A 37 0.81 -8.27 3.62
N GLY A 38 -0.38 -7.96 3.12
CA GLY A 38 -0.69 -6.65 2.60
C GLY A 38 -2.16 -6.31 2.77
N TRP A 39 -2.45 -5.04 2.56
CA TRP A 39 -3.78 -4.47 2.55
C TRP A 39 -3.96 -3.73 1.25
N ASP A 40 -5.19 -3.73 0.75
CA ASP A 40 -5.57 -2.95 -0.41
C ASP A 40 -6.63 -1.92 -0.01
N LYS A 41 -6.63 -0.81 -0.73
CA LYS A 41 -7.71 0.18 -0.68
C LYS A 41 -8.25 0.32 -2.09
N ASP A 42 -9.42 -0.27 -2.30
CA ASP A 42 -10.08 -0.17 -3.58
C ASP A 42 -10.58 1.26 -3.80
N ALA A 43 -10.59 1.70 -5.06
CA ALA A 43 -11.23 2.95 -5.46
C ALA A 43 -12.78 2.82 -5.50
N ASP A 44 -13.36 1.93 -4.69
CA ASP A 44 -14.79 1.69 -4.59
C ASP A 44 -15.49 2.77 -3.75
N LEU A 45 -16.72 3.11 -4.13
CA LEU A 45 -17.53 4.15 -3.46
C LEU A 45 -17.86 3.82 -2.00
N HIS A 46 -17.82 2.55 -1.61
CA HIS A 46 -18.06 2.09 -0.24
C HIS A 46 -16.76 1.92 0.57
N THR A 47 -15.59 2.21 -0.02
CA THR A 47 -14.32 2.23 0.72
C THR A 47 -14.16 3.58 1.41
N VAL A 48 -14.40 3.60 2.73
CA VAL A 48 -14.44 4.80 3.59
C VAL A 48 -13.26 5.75 3.37
N TYR A 49 -12.07 5.22 3.10
CA TYR A 49 -10.84 5.99 2.86
C TYR A 49 -10.19 5.66 1.51
N GLY A 50 -10.95 5.22 0.51
CA GLY A 50 -10.42 4.85 -0.81
C GLY A 50 -9.87 6.05 -1.59
N GLN A 51 -10.24 7.27 -1.18
CA GLN A 51 -9.80 8.52 -1.79
C GLN A 51 -8.56 9.12 -1.12
N THR A 52 -7.99 8.48 -0.10
CA THR A 52 -6.82 8.99 0.63
C THR A 52 -5.78 7.89 0.81
N VAL A 53 -4.49 8.28 0.76
CA VAL A 53 -3.39 7.34 1.03
C VAL A 53 -3.42 6.91 2.50
N GLU A 54 -3.63 7.86 3.40
CA GLU A 54 -3.83 7.61 4.84
C GLU A 54 -5.30 7.29 5.17
N PRO A 55 -5.59 6.66 6.31
CA PRO A 55 -4.65 6.08 7.27
C PRO A 55 -3.92 4.83 6.73
N PHE A 56 -2.68 4.59 7.15
CA PHE A 56 -1.94 3.37 6.80
C PHE A 56 -2.31 2.21 7.71
N PRO A 57 -2.41 0.97 7.19
CA PRO A 57 -2.60 -0.19 8.02
C PRO A 57 -1.31 -0.55 8.78
N PHE A 58 -1.48 -1.24 9.90
CA PHE A 58 -0.37 -1.77 10.71
C PHE A 58 -0.80 -3.10 11.35
N GLN A 59 0.16 -3.95 11.71
CA GLN A 59 -0.10 -5.34 12.13
C GLN A 59 -1.07 -5.43 13.33
N GLY A 60 -0.98 -4.47 14.26
CA GLY A 60 -1.79 -4.43 15.49
C GLY A 60 -3.19 -3.82 15.36
N MET A 61 -3.62 -3.37 14.18
CA MET A 61 -4.85 -2.59 14.04
C MET A 61 -6.15 -3.40 14.19
N GLY A 62 -6.07 -4.73 14.10
CA GLY A 62 -7.21 -5.65 14.17
C GLY A 62 -8.09 -5.69 12.91
N GLY A 63 -8.52 -4.53 12.40
CA GLY A 63 -9.36 -4.41 11.21
C GLY A 63 -9.23 -3.05 10.54
N TYR A 64 -9.69 -2.95 9.29
CA TYR A 64 -9.70 -1.70 8.54
C TYR A 64 -11.13 -1.31 8.12
N PRO A 65 -11.54 -0.04 8.28
CA PRO A 65 -10.84 1.01 9.02
C PRO A 65 -10.75 0.68 10.52
N TYR A 66 -9.66 1.08 11.17
CA TYR A 66 -9.51 0.98 12.63
C TYR A 66 -10.07 2.23 13.30
N PRO A 67 -10.64 2.11 14.52
CA PRO A 67 -11.28 3.22 15.20
C PRO A 67 -10.22 4.22 15.74
N PRO A 68 -10.58 5.49 16.00
CA PRO A 68 -9.62 6.54 16.36
C PRO A 68 -8.80 6.26 17.62
N GLU A 69 -9.29 5.42 18.53
CA GLU A 69 -8.60 5.01 19.76
C GLU A 69 -7.43 4.04 19.48
N ILE A 70 -7.37 3.48 18.28
CA ILE A 70 -6.34 2.55 17.83
C ILE A 70 -5.33 3.34 17.00
N GLU A 71 -4.20 3.66 17.61
CA GLU A 71 -3.15 4.45 16.98
C GLU A 71 -2.06 3.58 16.32
N PRO A 72 -1.52 4.01 15.17
CA PRO A 72 -0.31 3.41 14.62
C PRO A 72 0.88 3.53 15.59
N PRO A 73 1.92 2.69 15.43
CA PRO A 73 3.11 2.74 16.28
C PRO A 73 3.74 4.13 16.33
N GLN A 74 3.95 4.69 17.52
CA GLN A 74 4.61 6.00 17.70
C GLN A 74 6.13 5.87 17.95
N THR A 75 6.73 4.76 17.53
CA THR A 75 8.17 4.53 17.74
C THR A 75 9.00 5.47 16.87
N PRO A 76 10.22 5.89 17.32
CA PRO A 76 11.09 6.74 16.51
C PRO A 76 11.38 6.17 15.12
N ALA A 77 11.51 4.84 15.00
CA ALA A 77 11.75 4.17 13.73
C ALA A 77 10.56 4.25 12.76
N TYR A 78 9.33 4.14 13.27
CA TYR A 78 8.12 4.28 12.46
C TYR A 78 7.94 5.73 11.98
N LEU A 79 8.14 6.70 12.89
CA LEU A 79 8.05 8.13 12.56
C LEU A 79 9.11 8.55 11.54
N ASP A 80 10.34 8.02 11.65
CA ASP A 80 11.39 8.25 10.67
C ASP A 80 11.06 7.63 9.31
N TYR A 81 10.47 6.43 9.28
CA TYR A 81 9.97 5.80 8.06
C TYR A 81 8.89 6.63 7.37
N MET A 82 7.88 7.09 8.12
CA MET A 82 6.81 7.95 7.60
C MET A 82 7.40 9.21 6.95
N ARG A 83 8.28 9.91 7.67
CA ARG A 83 8.91 11.15 7.19
C ARG A 83 9.81 10.93 5.97
N THR A 84 10.52 9.81 5.92
CA THR A 84 11.54 9.57 4.90
C THR A 84 10.94 8.99 3.62
N PHE A 85 9.99 8.07 3.73
CA PHE A 85 9.51 7.27 2.60
C PHE A 85 8.06 7.59 2.20
N GLN A 86 7.18 7.96 3.13
CA GLN A 86 5.77 8.23 2.82
C GLN A 86 5.53 9.70 2.46
N THR A 87 6.24 10.16 1.42
CA THR A 87 6.26 11.58 1.02
C THR A 87 5.59 11.86 -0.34
N ARG A 88 5.18 10.81 -1.07
CA ARG A 88 4.56 10.95 -2.39
C ARG A 88 3.13 11.49 -2.26
N PRO A 89 2.78 12.63 -2.89
CA PRO A 89 1.42 13.13 -2.89
C PRO A 89 0.45 12.18 -3.61
N ALA A 90 -0.77 12.09 -3.11
CA ALA A 90 -1.84 11.33 -3.76
C ALA A 90 -2.41 12.10 -4.96
N ALA A 91 -2.39 11.52 -6.17
CA ALA A 91 -2.93 12.14 -7.40
C ALA A 91 -4.46 11.99 -7.52
N VAL A 92 -5.17 12.20 -6.41
CA VAL A 92 -6.62 11.94 -6.27
C VAL A 92 -7.46 12.80 -7.21
N ASP A 93 -7.00 14.01 -7.50
CA ASP A 93 -7.72 14.97 -8.33
C ASP A 93 -7.70 14.57 -9.81
N ARG A 94 -6.58 14.04 -10.31
CA ARG A 94 -6.42 13.64 -11.71
C ARG A 94 -7.29 12.44 -12.07
N PHE A 95 -7.45 11.49 -11.14
CA PHE A 95 -8.26 10.29 -11.35
C PHE A 95 -9.75 10.64 -11.46
N TRP A 96 -10.28 11.43 -10.51
CA TRP A 96 -11.71 11.73 -10.48
C TRP A 96 -12.16 12.81 -11.48
N ARG A 97 -11.27 13.72 -11.92
CA ARG A 97 -11.60 14.77 -12.92
C ARG A 97 -12.11 14.23 -14.26
N TRP A 98 -11.87 12.96 -14.59
CA TRP A 98 -12.37 12.34 -15.82
C TRP A 98 -13.84 11.90 -15.73
N SER A 99 -14.43 11.82 -14.53
CA SER A 99 -15.84 11.45 -14.36
C SER A 99 -16.78 12.63 -14.70
N PRO A 100 -17.80 12.44 -15.56
CA PRO A 100 -18.80 13.47 -15.83
C PRO A 100 -19.56 13.96 -14.57
N ALA A 101 -19.60 13.14 -13.52
CA ALA A 101 -20.29 13.45 -12.26
C ALA A 101 -19.55 14.45 -11.34
N SER A 102 -18.28 14.78 -11.64
CA SER A 102 -17.45 15.67 -10.84
C SER A 102 -17.25 17.07 -11.42
N ARG A 103 -17.97 17.44 -12.48
CA ARG A 103 -18.03 18.84 -12.91
C ARG A 103 -18.88 19.62 -11.92
N PRO A 104 -18.45 20.80 -11.44
CA PRO A 104 -19.37 21.74 -10.84
C PRO A 104 -20.53 21.95 -11.83
N ASN A 105 -21.76 21.93 -11.31
CA ASN A 105 -22.93 22.25 -12.10
C ASN A 105 -22.86 23.75 -12.45
N ASP A 106 -22.16 24.07 -13.53
CA ASP A 106 -22.21 25.38 -14.17
C ASP A 106 -23.57 25.46 -14.90
N GLY A 107 -24.63 25.59 -14.10
CA GLY A 107 -25.97 25.89 -14.59
C GLY A 107 -26.02 27.27 -15.24
N PRO A 108 -27.04 27.54 -16.09
CA PRO A 108 -27.12 28.75 -16.90
C PRO A 108 -27.16 30.06 -16.09
#